data_AF-A0AAJ0F9T2-F1
#
_entry.id   AF-A0AAJ0F9T2-F1
#
_cell.length_a   1.000
_cell.length_b   1.000
_cell.length_c   1.000
_cell.angle_alpha   90.00
_cell.angle_beta   90.00
_cell.angle_gamma   90.00
#
_symmetry.space_group_name_H-M   'P 1'
#
loop_
_entity.id
_entity.type
_entity.pdbx_description
1 polymer ?
#
loop_
_entity_poly.entity_id
_entity_poly.type
_entity_poly.pdbx_seq_one_letter_code
_entity_poly.pdbx_strand_id
1 'polypeptide(L)'
;MTSSSGATPRFSASTDTAAAHAALAPLITPGGGRWRLTADGEGLERTFKFKTFAKTWDFMTAVSLQCKIRNHHPEWSNVFNTTFIRWTTHNPKGLSQKDLDLAAACDALAAQFGEDVTAAAAAATPAPQPEKSGSPSCKK
;
A
#
# COMPACT_ATOMS: atom_id res chain seq x y z
N MET A 1 10.22 -23.49 17.73
CA MET A 1 9.18 -23.31 16.69
C MET A 1 8.46 -22.00 16.97
N THR A 2 8.97 -20.87 16.47
CA THR A 2 8.36 -19.56 16.68
C THR A 2 7.26 -19.36 15.66
N SER A 3 6.02 -19.60 16.09
CA SER A 3 4.82 -19.26 15.34
C SER A 3 4.74 -17.73 15.26
N SER A 4 5.01 -17.15 14.09
CA SER A 4 4.72 -15.74 13.85
C SER A 4 3.21 -15.61 13.72
N SER A 5 2.56 -15.07 14.76
CA SER A 5 1.16 -14.67 14.71
C SER A 5 1.02 -13.52 13.70
N GLY A 6 0.95 -13.86 12.41
CA GLY A 6 0.68 -12.90 11.35
C GLY A 6 -0.73 -12.32 11.51
N ALA A 7 -0.88 -11.03 11.25
CA ALA A 7 -2.19 -10.39 11.16
C ALA A 7 -3.06 -11.15 10.13
N THR A 8 -4.34 -11.35 10.45
CA THR A 8 -5.29 -12.03 9.56
C THR A 8 -5.97 -11.00 8.66
N PRO A 9 -6.05 -11.21 7.34
CA PRO A 9 -6.68 -10.23 6.45
C PRO A 9 -8.19 -10.10 6.76
N ARG A 10 -8.67 -8.86 6.77
CA ARG A 10 -10.08 -8.50 6.93
C ARG A 10 -10.56 -7.79 5.67
N PHE A 11 -11.35 -8.50 4.87
CA PHE A 11 -11.81 -7.97 3.59
C PHE A 11 -13.04 -7.07 3.73
N SER A 12 -13.13 -6.08 2.84
CA SER A 12 -14.32 -5.24 2.67
C SER A 12 -15.51 -6.08 2.21
N ALA A 13 -16.72 -5.72 2.64
CA ALA A 13 -17.94 -6.53 2.51
C ALA A 13 -18.31 -6.97 1.08
N SER A 14 -17.86 -6.24 0.05
CA SER A 14 -18.15 -6.55 -1.36
C SER A 14 -17.00 -7.30 -2.08
N THR A 15 -16.00 -7.77 -1.33
CA THR A 15 -14.81 -8.40 -1.91
C THR A 15 -15.03 -9.90 -2.08
N ASP A 16 -14.72 -10.44 -3.26
CA ASP A 16 -14.58 -11.89 -3.45
C ASP A 16 -13.36 -12.36 -2.64
N THR A 17 -13.62 -13.02 -1.52
CA THR A 17 -12.57 -13.43 -0.58
C THR A 17 -11.65 -14.50 -1.16
N ALA A 18 -12.15 -15.37 -2.05
CA ALA A 18 -11.33 -16.42 -2.65
C ALA A 18 -10.32 -15.81 -3.63
N ALA A 19 -10.79 -14.93 -4.51
CA ALA A 19 -9.93 -14.19 -5.43
C ALA A 19 -8.93 -13.29 -4.68
N ALA A 20 -9.40 -12.59 -3.64
CA ALA A 20 -8.57 -11.71 -2.84
C ALA A 20 -7.47 -12.45 -2.08
N HIS A 21 -7.76 -13.64 -1.52
CA HIS A 21 -6.73 -14.48 -0.91
C HIS A 21 -5.65 -14.91 -1.91
N ALA A 22 -6.05 -15.31 -3.12
CA ALA A 22 -5.11 -15.70 -4.17
C ALA A 22 -4.20 -14.53 -4.60
N ALA A 23 -4.76 -13.32 -4.72
CA ALA A 23 -3.99 -12.12 -5.06
C ALA A 23 -3.12 -11.61 -3.90
N LEU A 24 -3.55 -11.80 -2.65
CA LEU A 24 -2.79 -11.40 -1.46
C LEU A 24 -1.56 -12.29 -1.24
N ALA A 25 -1.68 -13.59 -1.44
CA ALA A 25 -0.62 -14.56 -1.16
C ALA A 25 0.78 -14.15 -1.69
N PRO A 26 0.98 -13.82 -2.98
CA PRO A 26 2.31 -13.45 -3.49
C PRO A 26 2.85 -12.14 -2.90
N LEU A 27 1.99 -11.23 -2.43
CA LEU A 27 2.39 -9.92 -1.90
C LEU A 27 3.02 -10.01 -0.50
N ILE A 28 2.63 -11.00 0.30
CA ILE A 28 3.02 -11.15 1.70
C ILE A 28 3.86 -12.41 1.99
N THR A 29 4.09 -13.27 0.99
CA THR A 29 4.83 -14.53 1.19
C THR A 29 6.29 -14.28 1.59
N PRO A 30 6.79 -14.87 2.69
CA PRO A 30 8.19 -14.75 3.07
C PRO A 30 9.14 -15.17 1.94
N GLY A 31 10.16 -14.36 1.65
CA GLY A 31 11.13 -14.63 0.59
C GLY A 31 10.68 -14.25 -0.84
N GLY A 32 9.50 -13.66 -1.00
CA GLY A 32 9.04 -13.12 -2.29
C GLY A 32 8.21 -11.83 -2.16
N GLY A 33 7.23 -11.85 -1.27
CA GLY A 33 6.40 -10.70 -0.92
C GLY A 33 7.11 -9.74 0.02
N ARG A 34 6.92 -8.43 -0.22
CA ARG A 34 7.50 -7.35 0.60
C ARG A 34 6.44 -6.44 1.23
N TRP A 35 5.17 -6.73 1.00
CA TRP A 35 4.06 -6.07 1.68
C TRP A 35 3.80 -6.73 3.03
N ARG A 36 3.26 -5.95 3.96
CA ARG A 36 2.76 -6.46 5.23
C ARG A 36 1.28 -6.13 5.37
N LEU A 37 0.54 -7.02 6.00
CA LEU A 37 -0.77 -6.65 6.53
C LEU A 37 -0.60 -5.65 7.67
N THR A 38 -1.47 -4.67 7.69
CA THR A 38 -1.71 -3.80 8.84
C THR A 38 -2.14 -4.62 10.06
N ALA A 39 -1.94 -4.08 11.26
CA ALA A 39 -2.21 -4.81 12.51
C ALA A 39 -3.68 -5.25 12.65
N ASP A 40 -4.61 -4.45 12.14
CA ASP A 40 -6.04 -4.77 12.10
C ASP A 40 -6.43 -5.67 10.91
N GLY A 41 -5.52 -5.89 9.96
CA GLY A 41 -5.74 -6.72 8.77
C GLY A 41 -6.55 -6.03 7.67
N GLU A 42 -6.88 -4.75 7.81
CA GLU A 42 -7.80 -4.02 6.91
C GLU A 42 -7.08 -3.33 5.73
N GLY A 43 -5.76 -3.50 5.64
CA GLY A 43 -4.93 -2.88 4.61
C GLY A 43 -3.56 -3.52 4.46
N LEU A 44 -2.86 -3.13 3.39
CA LEU A 44 -1.49 -3.51 3.09
C LEU A 44 -0.58 -2.31 3.19
N GLU A 45 0.60 -2.47 3.78
CA GLU A 45 1.60 -1.43 3.89
C GLU A 45 3.00 -1.88 3.48
N ARG A 46 3.74 -0.97 2.87
CA ARG A 46 5.11 -1.19 2.43
C ARG A 46 5.88 0.12 2.28
N THR A 47 7.18 0.07 2.52
CA THR A 47 8.10 1.17 2.22
C THR A 47 8.94 0.85 0.98
N PHE A 48 9.07 1.83 0.09
CA PHE A 48 9.88 1.81 -1.12
C PHE A 48 11.06 2.76 -0.95
N LYS A 49 12.23 2.38 -1.45
CA LYS A 49 13.43 3.23 -1.40
C LYS A 49 14.10 3.28 -2.77
N PHE A 50 14.56 4.44 -3.17
CA PHE A 50 15.25 4.67 -4.44
C PHE A 50 16.57 5.39 -4.21
N LYS A 51 17.37 5.55 -5.27
CA LYS A 51 18.68 6.20 -5.17
C LYS A 51 18.60 7.70 -4.88
N THR A 52 17.57 8.38 -5.38
CA THR A 52 17.43 9.85 -5.27
C THR A 52 15.97 10.24 -5.10
N PHE A 53 15.73 11.44 -4.57
CA PHE A 53 14.38 12.04 -4.49
C PHE A 53 13.67 12.07 -5.85
N ALA A 54 14.38 12.46 -6.92
CA ALA A 54 13.80 12.51 -8.26
C ALA A 54 13.27 11.15 -8.72
N LYS A 55 14.02 10.06 -8.48
CA LYS A 55 13.57 8.70 -8.82
C LYS A 55 12.37 8.26 -8.00
N THR A 56 12.35 8.60 -6.72
CA THR A 56 11.19 8.37 -5.85
C THR A 56 9.95 9.11 -6.37
N TRP A 57 10.11 10.36 -6.81
CA TRP A 57 9.02 11.16 -7.35
C TRP A 57 8.49 10.65 -8.71
N ASP A 58 9.38 10.18 -9.59
CA ASP A 58 8.99 9.52 -10.85
C ASP A 58 8.09 8.31 -10.57
N PHE A 59 8.50 7.45 -9.62
CA PHE A 59 7.70 6.32 -9.17
C PHE A 59 6.34 6.77 -8.60
N MET A 60 6.31 7.75 -7.70
CA MET A 60 5.07 8.27 -7.12
C MET A 60 4.13 8.84 -8.18
N THR A 61 4.67 9.50 -9.22
CA THR A 61 3.89 10.02 -10.35
C THR A 61 3.24 8.89 -11.14
N ALA A 62 3.97 7.80 -11.39
CA ALA A 62 3.42 6.63 -12.06
C ALA A 62 2.33 5.93 -11.22
N VAL A 63 2.53 5.82 -9.90
CA VAL A 63 1.51 5.29 -8.97
C VAL A 63 0.25 6.17 -9.00
N SER A 64 0.39 7.50 -8.96
CA SER A 64 -0.72 8.45 -9.06
C SER A 64 -1.59 8.23 -10.31
N LEU A 65 -0.96 7.92 -11.45
CA LEU A 65 -1.70 7.58 -12.67
C LEU A 65 -2.52 6.27 -12.52
N GLN A 66 -1.96 5.26 -11.85
CA GLN A 66 -2.70 4.03 -11.56
C GLN A 66 -3.87 4.26 -10.60
N CYS A 67 -3.70 5.15 -9.61
CA CYS A 67 -4.78 5.58 -8.71
C CYS A 67 -5.95 6.17 -9.49
N LYS A 68 -5.65 7.06 -10.46
CA LYS A 68 -6.65 7.70 -11.31
C LYS A 68 -7.42 6.68 -12.15
N ILE A 69 -6.74 5.69 -12.74
CA ILE A 69 -7.37 4.64 -13.56
C ILE A 69 -8.33 3.79 -12.72
N ARG A 70 -7.94 3.43 -11.49
CA ARG A 70 -8.74 2.56 -10.61
C ARG A 70 -9.71 3.31 -9.69
N ASN A 71 -9.67 4.64 -9.73
CA ASN A 71 -10.38 5.52 -8.81
C ASN A 71 -10.21 5.08 -7.34
N HIS A 72 -8.96 4.88 -6.94
CA HIS A 72 -8.59 4.39 -5.60
C HIS A 72 -7.24 4.99 -5.21
N HIS A 73 -7.12 5.53 -4.00
CA HIS A 73 -5.98 6.37 -3.61
C HIS A 73 -5.33 5.81 -2.34
N PRO A 74 -3.99 5.90 -2.22
CA PRO A 74 -3.29 5.38 -1.07
C PRO A 74 -3.28 6.40 0.07
N GLU A 75 -3.00 5.89 1.26
CA GLU A 75 -2.35 6.67 2.30
C GLU A 75 -0.84 6.57 2.07
N TRP A 76 -0.13 7.68 1.93
CA TRP A 76 1.32 7.64 1.74
C TRP A 76 2.05 8.77 2.45
N SER A 77 3.34 8.56 2.69
CA SER A 77 4.27 9.61 3.09
C SER A 77 5.58 9.46 2.32
N ASN A 78 6.25 10.59 2.06
CA ASN A 78 7.52 10.59 1.36
C ASN A 78 8.55 11.41 2.15
N VAL A 79 9.73 10.83 2.34
CA VAL A 79 10.89 11.46 2.98
C VAL A 79 12.11 11.21 2.09
N PHE A 80 12.54 12.26 1.39
CA PHE A 80 13.65 12.22 0.44
C PHE A 80 13.50 11.07 -0.59
N ASN A 81 14.30 10.02 -0.46
CA ASN A 81 14.34 8.91 -1.41
C ASN A 81 13.50 7.70 -0.95
N THR A 82 12.66 7.88 0.06
CA THR A 82 11.89 6.80 0.69
C THR A 82 10.40 7.17 0.73
N THR A 83 9.55 6.30 0.21
CA THR A 83 8.08 6.47 0.22
C THR A 83 7.42 5.30 0.92
N PHE A 84 6.66 5.58 1.97
CA PHE A 84 5.74 4.64 2.60
C PHE A 84 4.39 4.70 1.89
N ILE A 85 3.81 3.54 1.59
CA ILE A 85 2.47 3.42 0.99
C ILE A 85 1.66 2.42 1.81
N ARG A 86 0.43 2.81 2.15
CA ARG A 86 -0.63 1.94 2.65
C ARG A 86 -1.84 1.99 1.73
N TRP A 87 -2.33 0.81 1.37
CA TRP A 87 -3.57 0.59 0.65
C TRP A 87 -4.62 0.04 1.62
N THR A 88 -5.77 0.70 1.67
CA THR A 88 -6.95 0.24 2.41
C THR A 88 -8.20 0.81 1.74
N THR A 89 -9.33 0.12 1.89
CA THR A 89 -10.63 0.64 1.45
C THR A 89 -11.40 1.17 2.65
N HIS A 90 -11.70 2.47 2.64
CA HIS A 90 -12.41 3.13 3.74
C HIS A 90 -13.91 2.85 3.78
N ASN A 91 -14.52 2.55 2.62
CA ASN A 91 -15.96 2.29 2.54
C ASN A 91 -16.34 1.33 1.39
N PRO A 92 -16.98 0.18 1.68
CA PRO A 92 -17.08 -0.42 3.01
C PRO A 92 -15.69 -0.74 3.57
N LYS A 93 -15.51 -0.58 4.89
CA LYS A 93 -14.19 -0.70 5.53
C LYS A 93 -13.58 -2.10 5.33
N GLY A 94 -12.29 -2.16 4.99
CA GLY A 94 -11.51 -3.39 4.90
C GLY A 94 -10.58 -3.45 3.68
N LEU A 95 -9.83 -4.53 3.56
CA LEU A 95 -8.98 -4.79 2.39
C LEU A 95 -9.85 -5.19 1.19
N SER A 96 -9.63 -4.61 0.01
CA SER A 96 -10.37 -4.95 -1.21
C SER A 96 -9.46 -5.38 -2.35
N GLN A 97 -10.05 -5.89 -3.43
CA GLN A 97 -9.30 -6.26 -4.64
C GLN A 97 -8.52 -5.06 -5.22
N LYS A 98 -9.06 -3.84 -5.10
CA LYS A 98 -8.37 -2.62 -5.60
C LYS A 98 -7.06 -2.37 -4.85
N ASP A 99 -7.04 -2.63 -3.54
CA ASP A 99 -5.84 -2.51 -2.71
C ASP A 99 -4.76 -3.49 -3.18
N LEU A 100 -5.16 -4.73 -3.45
CA LEU A 100 -4.26 -5.79 -3.93
C LEU A 100 -3.70 -5.49 -5.32
N ASP A 101 -4.56 -5.05 -6.24
CA ASP A 101 -4.16 -4.72 -7.61
C ASP A 101 -3.19 -3.53 -7.65
N LEU A 102 -3.41 -2.52 -6.80
CA LEU A 102 -2.54 -1.35 -6.70
C LEU A 102 -1.23 -1.67 -5.98
N ALA A 103 -1.25 -2.53 -4.96
CA ALA A 103 -0.04 -3.05 -4.34
C ALA A 103 0.84 -3.81 -5.35
N ALA A 104 0.26 -4.69 -6.16
CA ALA A 104 0.97 -5.40 -7.22
C ALA A 104 1.50 -4.44 -8.32
N ALA A 105 0.71 -3.42 -8.69
CA ALA A 105 1.16 -2.40 -9.63
C ALA A 105 2.35 -1.58 -9.10
N CYS A 106 2.34 -1.24 -7.81
CA CYS A 106 3.48 -0.58 -7.16
C CYS A 106 4.74 -1.45 -7.24
N ASP A 107 4.65 -2.77 -7.08
CA ASP A 107 5.81 -3.67 -7.20
C ASP A 107 6.40 -3.67 -8.62
N ALA A 108 5.54 -3.76 -9.62
CA ALA A 108 5.95 -3.72 -11.02
C ALA A 108 6.58 -2.36 -11.40
N LEU A 109 6.02 -1.26 -10.91
CA LEU A 109 6.56 0.08 -11.14
C LEU A 109 7.89 0.28 -10.39
N ALA A 110 7.97 -0.14 -9.12
CA ALA A 110 9.19 -0.03 -8.32
C ALA A 110 10.36 -0.75 -8.98
N ALA A 111 10.13 -1.94 -9.55
CA ALA A 111 11.14 -2.66 -10.33
C ALA A 111 11.59 -1.86 -11.58
N GLN A 112 10.65 -1.26 -12.32
CA GLN A 112 10.96 -0.44 -13.50
C GLN A 112 11.74 0.84 -13.16
N PHE A 113 11.46 1.47 -12.02
CA PHE A 113 12.13 2.68 -11.58
C PHE A 113 13.46 2.43 -10.82
N GLY A 114 13.84 1.17 -10.61
CA GLY A 114 15.10 0.79 -9.99
C GLY A 114 15.10 0.98 -8.48
N GLU A 115 14.11 0.43 -7.79
CA GLU A 115 14.05 0.36 -6.34
C GLU A 115 15.32 -0.29 -5.75
N ASP A 116 15.85 0.31 -4.67
CA ASP A 116 16.90 -0.27 -3.85
C ASP A 116 16.30 -1.22 -2.81
N VAL A 117 16.22 -2.50 -3.20
CA VAL A 117 15.58 -3.57 -2.43
C VAL A 117 16.36 -3.95 -1.17
N THR A 118 17.64 -3.58 -1.06
CA THR A 118 18.52 -4.02 0.03
C THR A 118 18.30 -3.24 1.34
N ALA A 119 17.72 -2.04 1.26
CA ALA A 119 17.61 -1.12 2.40
C ALA A 119 16.17 -0.77 2.82
N ALA A 120 15.14 -1.35 2.16
CA ALA A 120 13.74 -0.97 2.35
C ALA A 120 13.09 -1.51 3.65
N ALA A 121 13.74 -2.44 4.36
CA ALA A 121 13.15 -3.14 5.51
C ALA A 121 13.05 -2.30 6.81
N ALA A 122 13.67 -1.11 6.90
CA ALA A 122 13.89 -0.42 8.18
C ALA A 122 13.18 0.94 8.38
N ALA A 123 12.41 1.44 7.41
CA ALA A 123 11.84 2.79 7.53
C ALA A 123 10.42 2.80 8.14
N ALA A 124 10.33 3.52 9.26
CA ALA A 124 9.21 3.61 10.20
C ALA A 124 7.85 3.91 9.55
N THR A 125 6.83 3.22 10.06
CA THR A 125 5.42 3.54 9.84
C THR A 125 5.19 5.01 10.20
N PRO A 126 4.82 5.88 9.24
CA PRO A 126 4.42 7.24 9.58
C PRO A 126 3.17 7.18 10.46
N ALA A 127 3.08 8.12 11.41
CA ALA A 127 1.87 8.29 12.22
C ALA A 127 0.63 8.40 11.31
N PRO A 128 -0.52 7.82 11.70
CA PRO A 128 -1.75 7.92 10.93
C PRO A 128 -2.04 9.40 10.64
N GLN A 129 -2.29 9.71 9.37
CA GLN A 129 -2.74 11.04 9.00
C GLN A 129 -4.11 11.27 9.67
N PRO A 130 -4.37 12.45 10.25
CA PRO A 130 -5.65 12.71 10.88
C PRO A 130 -6.77 12.51 9.87
N GLU A 131 -7.74 11.69 10.24
CA GLU A 131 -8.92 11.38 9.45
C GLU A 131 -9.59 12.71 9.08
N LYS A 132 -9.87 12.95 7.79
CA LYS A 132 -10.54 14.17 7.35
C LYS A 132 -11.97 14.19 7.90
N SER A 133 -12.14 14.74 9.10
CA SER A 133 -13.42 15.22 9.61
C SER A 133 -13.97 16.24 8.61
N GLY A 134 -15.11 15.87 7.99
CA GLY A 134 -15.90 16.61 7.00
C GLY A 134 -15.52 18.05 6.70
N SER A 135 -15.16 18.32 5.44
CA SER A 135 -15.12 19.69 4.91
C SER A 135 -16.50 20.34 5.03
N PRO A 136 -16.63 21.54 5.62
CA PRO A 136 -17.86 22.31 5.50
C PRO A 136 -17.99 22.74 4.03
N SER A 137 -19.13 22.38 3.44
CA SER A 137 -19.53 22.84 2.12
C SER A 137 -19.51 24.36 2.08
N CYS A 138 -18.54 24.94 1.36
CA CYS A 138 -18.57 26.35 1.00
C CYS A 138 -19.66 26.52 -0.06
N LYS A 139 -20.84 26.97 0.37
CA LYS A 139 -21.90 27.39 -0.55
C LYS A 139 -21.43 28.66 -1.25
N LYS A 140 -21.49 28.64 -2.58
CA LYS A 140 -21.29 29.80 -3.47
C LYS A 140 -22.28 30.90 -3.14
#